data_AF-A0A934HK53-F1
#
_entry.id   AF-A0A934HK53-F1
#
_cell.length_a   1.000
_cell.length_b   1.000
_cell.length_c   1.000
_cell.angle_alpha   90.00
_cell.angle_beta   90.00
_cell.angle_gamma   90.00
#
_symmetry.space_group_name_H-M   'P 1'
#
loop_
_entity.id
_entity.type
_entity.pdbx_description
1 polymer ?
#
loop_
_entity_poly.entity_id
_entity_poly.type
_entity_poly.pdbx_seq_one_letter_code
_entity_poly.pdbx_strand_id
1 'polypeptide(L)'
;VWIPAAIGIALGLDRLRRAGKIAAGVLLAVLLTSQSGSVLIEAGSERGLSPHLITRLRTSPEADTALLDFLHEQGYAYGYASYWTSFRLIFRSHEAVIFDTALPYDDKGYQAGNNRYLPYRDQVAGADRVVWVTQNFPALDDLIAQELARAHIEYQTHDFGPYRVYYEFSRRVAPSDLNLDYSGSLKR
;
A
#
# COMPACT_ATOMS: atom_id res chain seq x y z
N VAL A 1 17.18 -17.45 23.12
CA VAL A 1 17.33 -16.00 22.82
C VAL A 1 16.64 -15.08 23.85
N TRP A 2 15.61 -15.53 24.58
CA TRP A 2 14.84 -14.68 25.52
C TRP A 2 15.39 -14.57 26.95
N ILE A 3 16.27 -15.47 27.37
CA ILE A 3 16.81 -15.53 28.75
C ILE A 3 17.67 -14.30 29.11
N PRO A 4 18.59 -13.81 28.24
CA PRO A 4 19.40 -12.63 28.56
C PRO A 4 18.57 -11.35 28.72
N ALA A 5 17.51 -11.19 27.92
CA ALA A 5 16.61 -10.04 27.99
C ALA A 5 15.79 -10.03 29.28
N ALA A 6 15.27 -11.20 29.70
CA ALA A 6 14.51 -11.31 30.95
C ALA A 6 15.38 -11.01 32.19
N ILE A 7 16.64 -11.45 32.20
CA ILE A 7 17.61 -11.13 33.26
C ILE A 7 17.92 -9.63 33.27
N GLY A 8 18.12 -9.02 32.11
CA GLY A 8 18.36 -7.59 31.98
C GLY A 8 17.20 -6.74 32.53
N ILE A 9 15.97 -7.10 32.20
CA ILE A 9 14.74 -6.43 32.70
C ILE A 9 14.62 -6.59 34.22
N ALA A 10 14.83 -7.79 34.75
CA ALA A 10 14.74 -8.05 36.19
C ALA A 10 15.79 -7.27 37.00
N LEU A 11 17.04 -7.25 36.53
CA LEU A 11 18.12 -6.47 37.16
C LEU A 11 17.87 -4.96 37.06
N GLY A 12 17.31 -4.50 35.94
CA GLY A 12 16.89 -3.11 35.75
C GLY A 12 15.81 -2.69 36.74
N LEU A 13 14.76 -3.51 36.89
CA LEU A 13 13.67 -3.28 37.84
C LEU A 13 14.14 -3.32 39.30
N ASP A 14 15.02 -4.25 39.68
CA ASP A 14 15.54 -4.35 41.04
C ASP A 14 16.52 -3.19 41.38
N ARG A 15 17.25 -2.67 40.39
CA ARG A 15 18.02 -1.42 40.55
C ARG A 15 17.11 -0.21 40.68
N LEU A 16 16.05 -0.09 39.87
CA LEU A 16 15.08 0.99 39.98
C LEU A 16 14.37 1.01 41.34
N ARG A 17 13.98 -0.17 41.84
CA ARG A 17 13.35 -0.32 43.15
C ARG A 17 14.26 0.18 44.28
N ARG A 18 15.57 -0.08 44.18
CA ARG A 18 16.57 0.37 45.17
C ARG A 18 16.95 1.84 45.04
N ALA A 19 16.90 2.41 43.85
CA ALA A 19 17.26 3.81 43.58
C ALA A 19 16.19 4.83 44.04
N GLY A 20 15.02 4.36 44.49
CA GLY A 20 13.95 5.18 45.04
C GLY A 20 13.01 5.77 43.99
N LYS A 21 11.86 6.29 44.45
CA LYS A 21 10.76 6.77 43.59
C LYS A 21 11.17 7.87 42.61
N ILE A 22 12.16 8.70 42.98
CA ILE A 22 12.67 9.78 42.13
C ILE A 22 13.41 9.21 40.91
N ALA A 23 14.32 8.25 41.12
CA ALA A 23 15.06 7.62 40.01
C ALA A 23 14.12 6.84 39.07
N ALA A 24 13.11 6.16 39.64
CA ALA A 24 12.08 5.51 38.84
C ALA A 24 11.24 6.51 38.03
N GLY A 25 10.87 7.64 38.64
CA GLY A 25 10.16 8.73 37.97
C GLY A 25 10.97 9.36 36.84
N VAL A 26 12.27 9.59 37.04
CA VAL A 26 13.18 10.10 35.99
C VAL A 26 13.30 9.11 34.84
N LEU A 27 13.49 7.82 35.11
CA LEU A 27 13.57 6.82 34.05
C LEU A 27 12.25 6.71 33.27
N LEU A 28 11.11 6.73 33.96
CA LEU A 28 9.80 6.74 33.31
C LEU A 28 9.63 8.00 32.44
N ALA A 29 10.04 9.17 32.93
CA ALA A 29 9.99 10.40 32.16
C ALA A 29 10.88 10.33 30.91
N VAL A 30 12.10 9.79 31.01
CA VAL A 30 13.00 9.60 29.86
C VAL A 30 12.37 8.65 28.83
N LEU A 31 11.83 7.51 29.27
CA LEU A 31 11.15 6.55 28.38
C LEU A 31 9.91 7.16 27.72
N LEU A 32 9.06 7.84 28.48
CA LEU A 32 7.89 8.52 27.93
C LEU A 32 8.29 9.59 26.93
N THR A 33 9.35 10.34 27.19
CA THR A 33 9.83 11.39 26.28
C THR A 33 10.44 10.79 25.01
N SER A 34 11.23 9.70 25.11
CA SER A 34 11.80 9.03 23.95
C SER A 34 10.73 8.40 23.06
N GLN A 35 9.72 7.76 23.66
CA GLN A 35 8.63 7.14 22.92
C GLN A 35 7.64 8.17 22.35
N SER A 36 7.27 9.18 23.13
CA SER A 36 6.35 10.24 22.68
C SER A 36 6.99 11.11 21.60
N GLY A 37 8.29 11.38 21.67
CA GLY A 37 9.01 12.16 20.67
C GLY A 37 8.92 11.55 19.28
N SER A 38 9.17 10.25 19.15
CA SER A 38 9.03 9.55 17.86
C SER A 38 7.60 9.53 17.34
N VAL A 39 6.61 9.36 18.22
CA VAL A 39 5.19 9.38 17.84
C VAL A 39 4.76 10.77 17.38
N LEU A 40 5.16 11.83 18.08
CA LEU A 40 4.82 13.21 17.73
C LEU A 40 5.50 13.67 16.43
N ILE A 41 6.76 13.27 16.20
CA ILE A 41 7.48 13.58 14.96
C ILE A 41 6.80 12.89 13.77
N GLU A 42 6.46 11.61 13.89
CA GLU A 42 5.82 10.88 12.79
C GLU A 42 4.39 11.37 12.56
N ALA A 43 3.62 11.62 13.62
CA ALA A 43 2.26 12.16 13.54
C ALA A 43 2.22 13.59 12.96
N GLY A 44 3.26 14.39 13.20
CA GLY A 44 3.41 15.74 12.65
C GLY A 44 4.07 15.79 11.27
N SER A 45 4.52 14.65 10.75
CA SER A 45 5.07 14.58 9.39
C SER A 45 3.96 14.57 8.35
N GLU A 46 4.25 15.03 7.12
CA GLU A 46 3.34 14.91 5.96
C GLU A 46 2.89 13.45 5.69
N ARG A 47 3.53 12.46 6.31
CA ARG A 47 3.24 11.03 6.13
C ARG A 47 2.20 10.50 7.13
N GLY A 48 2.04 11.18 8.27
CA GLY A 48 1.21 10.72 9.39
C GLY A 48 1.63 9.37 9.97
N LEU A 49 0.83 8.83 10.91
CA LEU A 49 1.05 7.50 11.46
C LEU A 49 0.63 6.42 10.47
N SER A 50 1.56 5.53 10.10
CA SER A 50 1.31 4.43 9.18
C SER A 50 1.68 3.08 9.78
N PRO A 51 0.78 2.07 9.77
CA PRO A 51 1.10 0.71 10.22
C PRO A 51 1.98 -0.05 9.20
N HIS A 52 2.29 0.54 8.04
CA HIS A 52 3.10 -0.11 7.02
C HIS A 52 4.57 -0.24 7.46
N LEU A 53 4.95 -1.47 7.81
CA LEU A 53 6.32 -1.86 8.16
C LEU A 53 7.27 -1.87 6.95
N ILE A 54 6.72 -1.91 5.73
CA ILE A 54 7.47 -1.86 4.47
C ILE A 54 7.47 -0.42 3.96
N THR A 55 8.63 0.24 4.02
CA THR A 55 8.78 1.66 3.64
C THR A 55 8.33 1.96 2.21
N ARG A 56 8.52 1.02 1.28
CA ARG A 56 8.14 1.19 -0.14
C ARG A 56 6.63 1.26 -0.39
N LEU A 57 5.83 0.70 0.52
CA LEU A 57 4.35 0.71 0.44
C LEU A 57 3.74 1.85 1.28
N ARG A 58 4.58 2.70 1.89
CA ARG A 58 4.10 3.86 2.65
C ARG A 58 3.66 4.96 1.71
N THR A 59 2.53 5.55 2.03
CA THR A 59 1.82 6.50 1.19
C THR A 59 1.10 7.50 2.07
N SER A 60 1.04 8.76 1.63
CA SER A 60 0.43 9.83 2.41
C SER A 60 -1.10 9.79 2.29
N PRO A 61 -1.84 10.28 3.29
CA PRO A 61 -3.29 10.43 3.19
C PRO A 61 -3.74 11.35 2.05
N GLU A 62 -2.97 12.39 1.75
CA GLU A 62 -3.29 13.39 0.72
C GLU A 62 -3.23 12.78 -0.68
N ALA A 63 -2.25 11.90 -0.93
CA ALA A 63 -2.15 11.18 -2.20
C ALA A 63 -3.34 10.24 -2.42
N ASP A 64 -3.89 9.63 -1.37
CA ASP A 64 -5.10 8.82 -1.48
C ASP A 64 -6.31 9.67 -1.81
N THR A 65 -6.48 10.79 -1.11
CA THR A 65 -7.61 11.70 -1.33
C THR A 65 -7.58 12.23 -2.76
N ALA A 66 -6.43 12.73 -3.22
CA ALA A 66 -6.30 13.24 -4.58
C ALA A 66 -6.59 12.17 -5.65
N LEU A 67 -6.12 10.94 -5.45
CA LEU A 67 -6.42 9.82 -6.33
C LEU A 67 -7.93 9.49 -6.33
N LEU A 68 -8.54 9.37 -5.15
CA LEU A 68 -9.96 9.00 -5.03
C LEU A 68 -10.88 10.08 -5.58
N ASP A 69 -10.56 11.35 -5.37
CA ASP A 69 -11.27 12.50 -5.93
C ASP A 69 -11.20 12.46 -7.47
N PHE A 70 -10.00 12.22 -8.03
CA PHE A 70 -9.85 12.04 -9.48
C PHE A 70 -10.70 10.87 -10.01
N LEU A 71 -10.68 9.71 -9.35
CA LEU A 71 -11.47 8.56 -9.79
C LEU A 71 -12.98 8.87 -9.75
N HIS A 72 -13.42 9.59 -8.72
CA HIS A 72 -14.80 10.04 -8.60
C HIS A 72 -15.18 11.02 -9.72
N GLU A 73 -14.37 12.06 -9.95
CA GLU A 73 -14.60 13.09 -10.96
C GLU A 73 -14.60 12.52 -12.40
N GLN A 74 -13.77 11.51 -12.67
CA GLN A 74 -13.72 10.82 -13.96
C GLN A 74 -14.75 9.69 -14.12
N GLY A 75 -15.52 9.41 -13.06
CA GLY A 75 -16.58 8.40 -13.05
C GLY A 75 -16.07 6.95 -13.06
N TYR A 76 -14.91 6.68 -12.46
CA TYR A 76 -14.34 5.35 -12.32
C TYR A 76 -14.71 4.73 -10.96
N ALA A 77 -15.48 3.63 -11.00
CA ALA A 77 -15.86 2.86 -9.82
C ALA A 77 -15.16 1.49 -9.73
N TYR A 78 -14.47 1.06 -10.79
CA TYR A 78 -13.87 -0.26 -10.89
C TYR A 78 -12.45 -0.19 -11.45
N GLY A 79 -11.57 -1.07 -10.99
CA GLY A 79 -10.21 -1.12 -11.51
C GLY A 79 -9.40 -2.31 -11.04
N TYR A 80 -8.12 -2.29 -11.42
CA TYR A 80 -7.11 -3.26 -11.01
C TYR A 80 -6.01 -2.55 -10.25
N ALA A 81 -5.61 -3.10 -9.12
CA ALA A 81 -4.46 -2.62 -8.37
C ALA A 81 -3.74 -3.79 -7.73
N SER A 82 -2.64 -3.50 -7.05
CA SER A 82 -1.94 -4.52 -6.27
C SER A 82 -2.67 -4.84 -4.97
N TYR A 83 -2.45 -6.02 -4.39
CA TYR A 83 -3.09 -6.43 -3.12
C TYR A 83 -3.15 -5.33 -2.06
N TRP A 84 -2.02 -4.71 -1.73
CA TRP A 84 -1.94 -3.67 -0.69
C TRP A 84 -2.64 -2.38 -1.12
N THR A 85 -2.53 -2.00 -2.39
CA THR A 85 -3.17 -0.82 -2.95
C THR A 85 -4.68 -0.97 -3.03
N SER A 86 -5.19 -2.10 -3.55
CA SER A 86 -6.61 -2.37 -3.73
C SER A 86 -7.37 -2.22 -2.42
N PHE A 87 -7.00 -3.00 -1.39
CA PHE A 87 -7.74 -2.95 -0.12
C PHE A 87 -7.67 -1.58 0.55
N ARG A 88 -6.52 -0.90 0.47
CA ARG A 88 -6.38 0.45 1.02
C ARG A 88 -7.35 1.44 0.37
N LEU A 89 -7.43 1.46 -0.96
CA LEU A 89 -8.33 2.38 -1.67
C LEU A 89 -9.80 2.00 -1.53
N ILE A 90 -10.13 0.70 -1.54
CA ILE A 90 -11.50 0.21 -1.30
C ILE A 90 -12.01 0.68 0.07
N PHE A 91 -11.24 0.46 1.14
CA PHE A 91 -11.67 0.87 2.48
C PHE A 91 -11.73 2.38 2.66
N ARG A 92 -10.78 3.12 2.07
CA ARG A 92 -10.77 4.59 2.16
C ARG A 92 -11.88 5.26 1.36
N SER A 93 -12.30 4.65 0.26
CA SER A 93 -13.43 5.12 -0.54
C SER A 93 -14.78 4.65 0.01
N HIS A 94 -14.82 3.93 1.15
CA HIS A 94 -16.03 3.31 1.67
C HIS A 94 -16.72 2.41 0.63
N GLU A 95 -15.93 1.63 -0.11
CA GLU A 95 -16.38 0.75 -1.19
C GLU A 95 -17.03 1.48 -2.38
N ALA A 96 -16.88 2.80 -2.50
CA ALA A 96 -17.30 3.54 -3.69
C ALA A 96 -16.44 3.18 -4.92
N VAL A 97 -15.20 2.74 -4.71
CA VAL A 97 -14.33 2.19 -5.76
C VAL A 97 -13.93 0.76 -5.38
N ILE A 98 -14.12 -0.17 -6.31
CA ILE A 98 -13.82 -1.59 -6.15
C ILE A 98 -12.63 -1.98 -7.03
N PHE A 99 -11.63 -2.62 -6.41
CA PHE A 99 -10.42 -3.06 -7.10
C PHE A 99 -10.23 -4.57 -7.04
N ASP A 100 -9.89 -5.18 -8.17
CA ASP A 100 -9.28 -6.50 -8.20
C ASP A 100 -7.78 -6.37 -7.88
N THR A 101 -7.20 -7.43 -7.32
CA THR A 101 -5.81 -7.53 -6.85
C THR A 101 -4.89 -8.15 -7.90
N ALA A 102 -5.26 -8.05 -9.18
CA ALA A 102 -4.60 -8.74 -10.29
C ALA A 102 -3.22 -8.17 -10.66
N LEU A 103 -2.85 -6.98 -10.18
CA LEU A 103 -1.52 -6.42 -10.43
C LEU A 103 -0.50 -6.87 -9.37
N PRO A 104 0.75 -7.15 -9.76
CA PRO A 104 1.81 -7.46 -8.81
C PRO A 104 2.28 -6.20 -8.04
N TYR A 105 2.92 -6.40 -6.89
CA TYR A 105 3.59 -5.34 -6.12
C TYR A 105 5.04 -5.71 -5.75
N ASP A 106 5.56 -6.82 -6.25
CA ASP A 106 6.95 -7.21 -6.05
C ASP A 106 7.44 -8.07 -7.23
N ASP A 107 8.73 -8.39 -7.19
CA ASP A 107 9.44 -9.22 -8.17
C ASP A 107 8.95 -10.68 -8.22
N LYS A 108 8.06 -11.08 -7.31
CA LYS A 108 7.45 -12.41 -7.31
C LYS A 108 6.25 -12.49 -8.24
N GLY A 109 5.80 -11.36 -8.79
CA GLY A 109 4.67 -11.30 -9.70
C GLY A 109 3.33 -11.53 -8.99
N TYR A 110 2.31 -11.82 -9.78
CA TYR A 110 0.97 -12.10 -9.26
C TYR A 110 0.94 -13.38 -8.44
N GLN A 111 0.15 -13.36 -7.35
CA GLN A 111 -0.11 -14.52 -6.51
C GLN A 111 -1.62 -14.71 -6.40
N ALA A 112 -2.13 -15.85 -6.86
CA ALA A 112 -3.57 -16.14 -6.84
C ALA A 112 -4.21 -16.02 -5.45
N GLY A 113 -3.44 -16.31 -4.38
CA GLY A 113 -3.88 -16.16 -2.99
C GLY A 113 -4.05 -14.71 -2.51
N ASN A 114 -3.67 -13.71 -3.31
CA ASN A 114 -3.89 -12.31 -3.00
C ASN A 114 -5.37 -11.92 -3.15
N ASN A 115 -6.10 -12.56 -4.06
CA ASN A 115 -7.53 -12.30 -4.18
C ASN A 115 -8.30 -13.02 -3.06
N ARG A 116 -8.50 -12.30 -1.96
CA ARG A 116 -9.18 -12.82 -0.76
C ARG A 116 -10.69 -12.65 -0.78
N TYR A 117 -11.23 -11.89 -1.74
CA TYR A 117 -12.65 -11.60 -1.81
C TYR A 117 -13.15 -11.59 -3.27
N LEU A 118 -13.53 -12.78 -3.73
CA LEU A 118 -13.99 -13.03 -5.11
C LEU A 118 -15.13 -12.12 -5.59
N PRO A 119 -16.10 -11.68 -4.74
CA PRO A 119 -17.15 -10.77 -5.21
C PRO A 119 -16.61 -9.46 -5.81
N TYR A 120 -15.47 -8.93 -5.34
CA TYR A 120 -14.87 -7.74 -5.94
C TYR A 120 -14.27 -8.03 -7.32
N ARG A 121 -13.67 -9.21 -7.50
CA ARG A 121 -13.19 -9.67 -8.81
C ARG A 121 -14.32 -9.70 -9.82
N ASP A 122 -15.44 -10.30 -9.45
CA ASP A 122 -16.56 -10.51 -10.36
C ASP A 122 -17.22 -9.17 -10.73
N GLN A 123 -17.29 -8.22 -9.80
CA GLN A 123 -17.73 -6.84 -10.07
C GLN A 123 -16.82 -6.11 -11.07
N VAL A 124 -15.50 -6.18 -10.88
CA VAL A 124 -14.52 -5.57 -11.80
C VAL A 124 -14.53 -6.27 -13.17
N ALA A 125 -14.72 -7.59 -13.19
CA ALA A 125 -14.85 -8.36 -14.42
C ALA A 125 -16.08 -7.92 -15.25
N GLY A 126 -17.18 -7.55 -14.58
CA GLY A 126 -18.41 -7.06 -15.20
C GLY A 126 -18.43 -5.56 -15.54
N ALA A 127 -17.40 -4.79 -15.17
CA ALA A 127 -17.38 -3.35 -15.39
C ALA A 127 -17.00 -2.97 -16.83
N ASP A 128 -17.71 -1.99 -17.40
CA ASP A 128 -17.46 -1.49 -18.77
C ASP A 128 -16.16 -0.69 -18.87
N ARG A 129 -15.86 0.10 -17.85
CA ARG A 129 -14.66 0.95 -17.74
C ARG A 129 -13.86 0.55 -16.50
N VAL A 130 -12.55 0.48 -16.67
CA VAL A 130 -11.61 0.09 -15.61
C VAL A 130 -10.40 1.02 -15.61
N VAL A 131 -9.83 1.26 -14.43
CA VAL A 131 -8.53 1.92 -14.25
C VAL A 131 -7.50 0.92 -13.72
N TRP A 132 -6.22 1.13 -14.03
CA TRP A 132 -5.15 0.39 -13.38
C TRP A 132 -4.36 1.32 -12.47
N VAL A 133 -4.12 0.90 -11.24
CA VAL A 133 -3.37 1.69 -10.25
C VAL A 133 -2.15 0.90 -9.78
N THR A 134 -0.97 1.42 -10.08
CA THR A 134 0.29 0.93 -9.54
C THR A 134 0.81 1.85 -8.44
N GLN A 135 1.78 1.37 -7.66
CA GLN A 135 2.36 2.13 -6.55
C GLN A 135 3.88 1.98 -6.56
N ASN A 136 4.59 2.93 -7.17
CA ASN A 136 6.06 3.01 -7.10
C ASN A 136 6.80 1.69 -7.44
N PHE A 137 6.42 1.05 -8.55
CA PHE A 137 7.06 -0.16 -9.07
C PHE A 137 7.53 0.06 -10.52
N PRO A 138 8.68 0.71 -10.75
CA PRO A 138 9.13 1.07 -12.09
C PRO A 138 9.20 -0.11 -13.07
N ALA A 139 9.68 -1.27 -12.63
CA ALA A 139 9.74 -2.47 -13.46
C ALA A 139 8.35 -2.96 -13.91
N LEU A 140 7.33 -2.79 -13.05
CA LEU A 140 5.95 -3.09 -13.42
C LEU A 140 5.40 -2.03 -14.38
N ASP A 141 5.68 -0.76 -14.12
CA ASP A 141 5.22 0.34 -14.97
C ASP A 141 5.79 0.24 -16.39
N ASP A 142 7.07 -0.12 -16.51
CA ASP A 142 7.75 -0.37 -17.78
C ASP A 142 7.13 -1.57 -18.52
N LEU A 143 6.85 -2.67 -17.79
CA LEU A 143 6.20 -3.84 -18.34
C LEU A 143 4.78 -3.52 -18.82
N ILE A 144 3.99 -2.79 -18.03
CA ILE A 144 2.64 -2.36 -18.41
C ILE A 144 2.70 -1.53 -19.70
N ALA A 145 3.60 -0.54 -19.78
CA ALA A 145 3.76 0.28 -20.97
C ALA A 145 4.14 -0.56 -22.19
N GLN A 146 5.05 -1.51 -22.04
CA GLN A 146 5.47 -2.42 -23.11
C GLN A 146 4.31 -3.30 -23.61
N GLU A 147 3.56 -3.91 -22.70
CA GLU A 147 2.46 -4.81 -23.07
C GLU A 147 1.27 -4.06 -23.68
N LEU A 148 0.92 -2.88 -23.15
CA LEU A 148 -0.11 -2.02 -23.74
C LEU A 148 0.27 -1.56 -25.15
N ALA A 149 1.53 -1.16 -25.36
CA ALA A 149 2.04 -0.79 -26.67
C ALA A 149 2.00 -1.97 -27.67
N ARG A 150 2.41 -3.17 -27.23
CA ARG A 150 2.35 -4.40 -28.04
C ARG A 150 0.92 -4.78 -28.43
N ALA A 151 -0.04 -4.51 -27.54
CA ALA A 151 -1.46 -4.75 -27.77
C ALA A 151 -2.17 -3.63 -28.53
N HIS A 152 -1.45 -2.57 -28.94
CA HIS A 152 -1.99 -1.37 -29.59
C HIS A 152 -3.13 -0.72 -28.78
N ILE A 153 -3.01 -0.69 -27.46
CA ILE A 153 -3.97 -0.06 -26.56
C ILE A 153 -3.49 1.35 -26.26
N GLU A 154 -4.25 2.35 -26.68
CA GLU A 154 -4.07 3.74 -26.25
C GLU A 154 -4.60 3.91 -24.83
N TYR A 155 -3.93 4.76 -24.04
CA TYR A 155 -4.26 5.06 -22.65
C TYR A 155 -3.68 6.42 -22.24
N GLN A 156 -4.14 6.95 -21.11
CA GLN A 156 -3.57 8.10 -20.42
C GLN A 156 -2.97 7.68 -19.08
N THR A 157 -2.01 8.48 -18.59
CA THR A 157 -1.40 8.29 -17.27
C THR A 157 -1.50 9.54 -16.42
N HIS A 158 -1.78 9.37 -15.13
CA HIS A 158 -1.72 10.43 -14.14
C HIS A 158 -1.06 9.93 -12.86
N ASP A 159 -0.16 10.74 -12.29
CA ASP A 159 0.59 10.38 -11.09
C ASP A 159 0.04 11.14 -9.87
N PHE A 160 -0.23 10.42 -8.78
CA PHE A 160 -0.71 10.97 -7.50
C PHE A 160 0.25 10.57 -6.39
N GLY A 161 1.28 11.38 -6.17
CA GLY A 161 2.35 11.04 -5.23
C GLY A 161 3.02 9.71 -5.62
N PRO A 162 2.90 8.63 -4.81
CA PRO A 162 3.48 7.33 -5.11
C PRO A 162 2.64 6.48 -6.08
N TYR A 163 1.44 6.91 -6.45
CA TYR A 163 0.57 6.19 -7.38
C TYR A 163 0.78 6.61 -8.81
N ARG A 164 0.66 5.65 -9.71
CA ARG A 164 0.45 5.89 -11.14
C ARG A 164 -0.85 5.24 -11.57
N VAL A 165 -1.69 6.03 -12.23
CA VAL A 165 -2.99 5.62 -12.73
C VAL A 165 -2.94 5.53 -14.24
N TYR A 166 -3.31 4.39 -14.79
CA TYR A 166 -3.55 4.18 -16.21
C TYR A 166 -5.06 4.16 -16.44
N TYR A 167 -5.56 5.03 -17.31
CA TYR A 167 -6.98 5.26 -17.52
C TYR A 167 -7.26 5.66 -18.98
N GLU A 168 -8.53 5.86 -19.36
CA GLU A 168 -8.95 6.13 -20.75
C GLU A 168 -8.37 5.11 -21.74
N PHE A 169 -8.47 3.82 -21.42
CA PHE A 169 -8.06 2.78 -22.36
C PHE A 169 -8.97 2.80 -23.59
N SER A 170 -8.37 2.79 -24.78
CA SER A 170 -9.07 2.67 -26.09
C SER A 170 -10.06 1.49 -26.16
N ARG A 171 -9.81 0.45 -25.37
CA ARG A 171 -10.75 -0.66 -25.10
C ARG A 171 -10.56 -1.16 -23.68
N ARG A 172 -11.59 -1.78 -23.12
CA ARG A 172 -11.47 -2.48 -21.83
C ARG A 172 -10.34 -3.51 -21.89
N VAL A 173 -9.44 -3.45 -20.91
CA VAL A 173 -8.30 -4.36 -20.78
C VAL A 173 -8.15 -4.78 -19.31
N ALA A 174 -8.09 -6.08 -19.08
CA ALA A 174 -7.75 -6.69 -17.81
C ALA A 174 -6.26 -7.08 -17.79
N PRO A 175 -5.59 -7.11 -16.62
CA PRO A 175 -4.20 -7.57 -16.53
C PRO A 175 -3.99 -8.98 -17.11
N SER A 176 -4.99 -9.86 -17.02
CA SER A 176 -5.00 -11.19 -17.61
C SER A 176 -4.93 -11.19 -19.14
N ASP A 177 -5.48 -10.16 -19.80
CA ASP A 177 -5.45 -10.03 -21.26
C ASP A 177 -4.01 -9.80 -21.78
N LEU A 178 -3.13 -9.31 -20.90
CA LEU A 178 -1.73 -9.01 -21.18
C LEU A 178 -0.76 -9.97 -20.47
N ASN A 179 -1.24 -11.05 -19.84
CA ASN A 179 -0.45 -11.98 -19.03
C ASN A 179 0.33 -11.32 -17.87
N LEU A 180 -0.17 -10.21 -17.34
CA LEU A 180 0.44 -9.51 -16.20
C LEU A 180 0.13 -10.20 -14.86
N ASP A 181 -0.94 -10.99 -14.83
CA ASP A 181 -1.38 -11.83 -13.71
C ASP A 181 -0.66 -13.21 -13.64
N TYR A 182 0.46 -13.37 -14.35
CA TYR A 182 1.28 -14.57 -14.30
C TYR A 182 2.52 -14.38 -13.41
N SER A 183 2.87 -15.34 -12.55
CA SER A 183 3.98 -15.21 -11.57
C SER A 183 5.39 -15.09 -12.20
N GLY A 184 5.50 -15.18 -13.53
CA GLY A 184 6.76 -15.03 -14.29
C GLY A 184 6.84 -13.76 -15.15
N SER A 185 5.86 -12.86 -15.06
CA SER A 185 5.77 -11.67 -15.92
C SER A 185 6.91 -10.66 -15.68
N LEU A 186 7.38 -10.49 -14.45
CA LEU A 186 8.44 -9.55 -14.07
C LEU A 186 9.88 -10.11 -14.15
N LYS A 187 10.07 -11.37 -14.57
CA LYS A 187 11.38 -12.04 -14.64
C LYS A 187 11.99 -12.10 -16.04
N ARG A 188 11.38 -11.45 -17.04
CA ARG A 188 11.85 -11.47 -18.43
C ARG A 188 12.80 -10.32 -18.74
#